data_AF-A0A424LGM8-F1
#
_entry.id   AF-A0A424LGM8-F1
#
_cell.length_a   1.000
_cell.length_b   1.000
_cell.length_c   1.000
_cell.angle_alpha   90.00
_cell.angle_beta   90.00
_cell.angle_gamma   90.00
#
_symmetry.space_group_name_H-M   'P 1'
#
loop_
_entity.id
_entity.type
_entity.pdbx_description
1 polymer ?
#
loop_
_entity_poly.entity_id
_entity_poly.type
_entity_poly.pdbx_seq_one_letter_code
_entity_poly.pdbx_strand_id
1 'polypeptide(L)'
;MTDDYKSIVNKTDIREIKLIDGSTIMCEVISEDDEMMMVTDAHLIDLDLDHGGIALMPWFIGTEQKSLELYHNKIVASVSVSPTVKVSYMKHLLKHKVINMDPNNEFFMDMNPSEDDMVH
;
A
#
# COMPACT_ATOMS: atom_id res chain seq x y z
N MET A 1 11.62 19.87 4.09
CA MET A 1 10.70 18.89 3.48
C MET A 1 11.29 17.48 3.38
N THR A 2 12.60 17.29 3.14
CA THR A 2 13.22 15.96 2.99
C THR A 2 13.36 15.15 4.28
N ASP A 3 13.54 15.81 5.43
CA ASP A 3 13.78 15.10 6.70
C ASP A 3 12.50 14.58 7.34
N ASP A 4 11.38 15.30 7.16
CA ASP A 4 10.07 14.89 7.64
C ASP A 4 9.60 13.60 6.94
N TYR A 5 9.80 13.51 5.62
CA TYR A 5 9.42 12.33 4.84
C TYR A 5 10.23 11.09 5.23
N LYS A 6 11.55 11.25 5.41
CA LYS A 6 12.42 10.15 5.89
C LYS A 6 12.01 9.69 7.29
N SER A 7 11.65 10.64 8.17
CA SER A 7 11.16 10.34 9.52
C SER A 7 9.87 9.52 9.48
N ILE A 8 8.93 9.87 8.59
CA ILE A 8 7.68 9.11 8.41
C ILE A 8 7.99 7.69 7.93
N VAL A 9 8.76 7.53 6.84
CA VAL A 9 9.09 6.21 6.28
C VAL A 9 9.76 5.29 7.31
N ASN A 10 10.59 5.85 8.18
CA ASN A 10 11.26 5.10 9.23
C ASN A 10 10.34 4.74 10.41
N LYS A 11 9.31 5.55 10.69
CA LYS A 11 8.34 5.30 11.76
C LYS A 11 7.22 4.34 11.34
N THR A 12 6.85 4.33 10.06
CA THR A 12 5.80 3.46 9.55
C THR A 12 6.30 2.01 9.45
N ASP A 13 5.64 1.08 10.13
CA ASP A 13 5.94 -0.34 10.04
C ASP A 13 5.11 -0.99 8.93
N ILE A 14 5.65 -0.99 7.71
CA ILE A 14 5.07 -1.73 6.57
C ILE A 14 5.76 -3.07 6.47
N ARG A 15 4.96 -4.13 6.43
CA ARG A 15 5.42 -5.52 6.32
C ARG A 15 4.83 -6.23 5.12
N GLU A 16 5.59 -7.19 4.61
CA GLU A 16 5.12 -8.25 3.73
C GLU A 16 4.85 -9.49 4.58
N ILE A 17 3.65 -10.04 4.47
CA ILE A 17 3.19 -11.16 5.29
C ILE A 17 2.73 -12.30 4.39
N LYS A 18 3.33 -13.48 4.57
CA LYS A 18 2.89 -14.73 3.95
C LYS A 18 1.88 -15.40 4.85
N LEU A 19 0.68 -15.67 4.33
CA LEU A 19 -0.39 -16.32 5.07
C LEU A 19 -0.41 -17.83 4.83
N ILE A 20 -1.03 -18.56 5.76
CA ILE A 20 -1.15 -20.03 5.68
C ILE A 20 -2.00 -20.51 4.51
N ASP A 21 -2.87 -19.65 3.98
CA ASP A 21 -3.69 -19.95 2.79
C ASP A 21 -2.89 -19.85 1.48
N GLY A 22 -1.62 -19.44 1.56
CA GLY A 22 -0.73 -19.28 0.42
C GLY A 22 -0.74 -17.87 -0.18
N SER A 23 -1.60 -16.97 0.28
CA SER A 23 -1.59 -15.57 -0.16
C SER A 23 -0.43 -14.79 0.49
N THR A 24 0.04 -13.75 -0.18
CA THR A 24 1.01 -12.80 0.38
C THR A 24 0.35 -11.42 0.38
N ILE A 25 0.45 -10.71 1.50
CA ILE A 25 -0.08 -9.35 1.64
C ILE A 25 1.02 -8.34 1.98
N MET A 26 0.79 -7.09 1.60
CA MET A 26 1.51 -5.93 2.11
C MET A 26 0.54 -5.11 2.97
N CYS A 27 0.97 -4.67 4.15
CA CYS A 27 0.14 -3.89 5.06
C CYS A 27 0.98 -3.04 6.01
N GLU A 28 0.33 -2.04 6.62
CA GLU A 28 0.89 -1.33 7.78
C GLU A 28 0.50 -2.06 9.07
N VAL A 29 1.45 -2.29 9.97
CA VAL A 29 1.22 -2.85 11.30
C VAL A 29 1.11 -1.68 12.29
N ILE A 30 -0.04 -1.57 12.96
CA ILE A 30 -0.31 -0.51 13.94
C ILE A 30 0.02 -0.97 15.35
N SER A 31 -0.26 -2.23 15.68
CA SER A 31 0.05 -2.83 16.97
C SER A 31 0.27 -4.33 16.81
N GLU A 32 1.08 -4.90 17.68
CA GLU A 32 1.41 -6.33 17.71
C GLU A 32 1.51 -6.78 19.17
N ASP A 33 0.86 -7.88 19.50
CA ASP A 33 1.00 -8.59 20.77
C ASP A 33 1.36 -10.07 20.52
N ASP A 34 1.31 -10.90 21.57
CA ASP A 34 1.70 -12.32 21.49
C ASP A 34 0.71 -13.18 20.69
N GLU A 35 -0.53 -12.71 20.46
CA GLU A 35 -1.60 -13.49 19.80
C GLU A 35 -1.90 -12.99 18.39
N MET A 36 -1.84 -11.68 18.16
CA MET A 36 -2.26 -11.05 16.92
C MET A 36 -1.52 -9.75 16.56
N MET A 37 -1.60 -9.40 15.28
CA MET A 37 -1.23 -8.11 14.73
C MET A 37 -2.47 -7.33 14.29
N MET A 38 -2.54 -6.05 14.62
CA MET A 38 -3.51 -5.13 14.04
C MET A 38 -2.89 -4.48 12.80
N VAL A 39 -3.51 -4.72 11.64
CA VAL A 39 -3.00 -4.27 10.34
C VAL A 39 -3.99 -3.35 9.63
N THR A 40 -3.48 -2.42 8.83
CA THR A 40 -4.28 -1.49 8.01
C THR A 40 -3.82 -1.42 6.58
N ASP A 41 -4.71 -0.89 5.73
CA ASP A 41 -4.47 -0.68 4.30
C ASP A 41 -3.88 -1.95 3.65
N ALA A 42 -4.42 -3.14 3.94
CA ALA A 42 -3.84 -4.41 3.51
C ALA A 42 -4.15 -4.74 2.04
N HIS A 43 -3.12 -5.07 1.25
CA HIS A 43 -3.23 -5.42 -0.16
C HIS A 43 -2.61 -6.78 -0.43
N LEU A 44 -3.29 -7.61 -1.22
CA LEU A 44 -2.72 -8.80 -1.86
C LEU A 44 -1.62 -8.40 -2.82
N ILE A 45 -0.51 -9.14 -2.77
CA ILE A 45 0.61 -9.06 -3.70
C ILE A 45 0.41 -10.15 -4.74
N ASP A 46 0.25 -9.76 -6.00
CA ASP A 46 0.27 -10.68 -7.14
C ASP A 46 1.42 -10.34 -8.08
N LEU A 47 1.99 -11.36 -8.72
CA LEU A 47 3.08 -11.19 -9.67
C LEU A 47 2.49 -11.03 -11.06
N ASP A 48 2.60 -9.82 -11.60
CA ASP A 48 2.25 -9.55 -12.99
C ASP A 48 3.46 -9.91 -13.87
N LEU A 49 3.48 -11.17 -14.30
CA LEU A 49 4.55 -11.71 -15.15
C LEU A 49 4.57 -11.08 -16.55
N ASP A 50 3.42 -10.59 -17.02
CA ASP A 50 3.29 -10.02 -18.37
C ASP A 50 3.91 -8.62 -18.45
N HIS A 51 3.83 -7.85 -17.36
CA HIS A 51 4.39 -6.50 -17.27
C HIS A 51 5.68 -6.42 -16.43
N GLY A 52 6.14 -7.56 -15.88
CA GLY A 52 7.35 -7.63 -15.05
C GLY A 52 7.21 -6.84 -13.74
N GLY A 53 6.01 -6.87 -13.15
CA GLY A 53 5.64 -6.01 -12.03
C GLY A 53 4.99 -6.76 -10.87
N ILE A 54 4.62 -5.98 -9.85
CA ILE A 54 3.81 -6.43 -8.73
C ILE A 54 2.47 -5.71 -8.83
N ALA A 55 1.39 -6.47 -8.89
CA ALA A 55 0.04 -5.95 -8.75
C ALA A 55 -0.34 -5.94 -7.27
N LEU A 56 -0.93 -4.82 -6.83
CA LEU A 56 -1.46 -4.65 -5.48
C LEU A 56 -2.98 -4.56 -5.58
N MET A 57 -3.68 -5.47 -4.91
CA MET A 57 -5.13 -5.52 -4.89
C MET A 57 -5.64 -5.42 -3.45
N PRO A 58 -6.70 -4.68 -3.13
CA PRO A 58 -7.25 -4.68 -1.78
C PRO A 58 -7.53 -6.10 -1.29
N TRP A 59 -7.01 -6.47 -0.11
CA TRP A 59 -7.17 -7.83 0.39
C TRP A 59 -8.60 -8.12 0.84
N PHE A 60 -9.26 -7.12 1.43
CA PHE A 60 -10.68 -7.18 1.77
C PHE A 60 -11.45 -6.21 0.89
N ILE A 61 -12.39 -6.74 0.12
CA ILE A 61 -13.27 -5.96 -0.75
C ILE A 61 -14.61 -5.78 -0.04
N GLY A 62 -15.11 -4.55 0.03
CA GLY A 62 -16.47 -4.25 0.50
C GLY A 62 -16.64 -4.05 2.00
N THR A 63 -15.55 -3.92 2.76
CA THR A 63 -15.60 -3.50 4.17
C THR A 63 -15.14 -2.06 4.33
N GLU A 64 -15.84 -1.27 5.15
CA GLU A 64 -15.39 0.07 5.57
C GLU A 64 -14.35 0.00 6.70
N GLN A 65 -14.05 -1.20 7.20
CA GLN A 65 -13.05 -1.38 8.25
C GLN A 65 -11.67 -0.97 7.74
N LYS A 66 -11.09 0.01 8.43
CA LYS A 66 -9.75 0.52 8.13
C LYS A 66 -8.66 -0.40 8.66
N SER A 67 -8.98 -1.20 9.67
CA SER A 67 -8.08 -2.11 10.37
C SER A 67 -8.65 -3.51 10.54
N LEU A 68 -7.77 -4.49 10.60
CA LEU A 68 -8.09 -5.89 10.76
C LEU A 68 -7.13 -6.55 11.75
N GLU A 69 -7.63 -7.51 12.50
CA GLU A 69 -6.86 -8.38 13.38
C GLU A 69 -6.36 -9.60 12.59
N LEU A 70 -5.04 -9.80 12.58
CA LEU A 70 -4.37 -10.92 11.94
C LEU A 70 -3.69 -11.77 13.01
N TYR A 71 -4.27 -12.93 13.29
CA TYR A 71 -3.72 -13.87 14.27
C TYR A 71 -2.40 -14.50 13.81
N HIS A 72 -1.42 -14.61 14.70
CA HIS A 72 -0.10 -15.16 14.38
C HIS A 72 -0.16 -16.60 13.86
N ASN A 73 -1.15 -17.39 14.29
CA ASN A 73 -1.36 -18.75 13.80
C ASN A 73 -1.83 -18.82 12.32
N LYS A 74 -2.12 -17.68 11.69
CA LYS A 74 -2.43 -17.55 10.26
C LYS A 74 -1.25 -17.06 9.44
N ILE A 75 -0.12 -16.79 10.07
CA ILE A 75 1.07 -16.20 9.46
C ILE A 75 2.16 -17.26 9.35
N VAL A 76 2.67 -17.43 8.13
CA VAL A 76 3.83 -18.29 7.84
C VAL A 76 5.12 -17.50 8.03
N ALA A 77 5.14 -16.25 7.55
CA ALA A 77 6.28 -15.36 7.67
C ALA A 77 5.82 -13.90 7.65
N SER A 78 6.54 -13.03 8.35
CA SER A 78 6.33 -11.58 8.37
C SER A 78 7.68 -10.90 8.30
N VAL A 79 7.86 -10.00 7.34
CA VAL A 79 9.13 -9.29 7.12
C VAL A 79 8.88 -7.81 6.90
N SER A 80 9.70 -6.96 7.52
CA SER A 80 9.68 -5.52 7.24
C SER A 80 10.18 -5.26 5.82
N VAL A 81 9.42 -4.48 5.05
CA VAL A 81 9.81 -4.19 3.66
C VAL A 81 10.89 -3.11 3.61
N SER A 82 11.69 -3.12 2.55
CA SER A 82 12.77 -2.14 2.37
C SER A 82 12.21 -0.71 2.24
N PRO A 83 12.96 0.34 2.64
CA PRO A 83 12.48 1.72 2.54
C PRO A 83 12.03 2.13 1.14
N THR A 84 12.69 1.63 0.09
CA THR A 84 12.30 1.88 -1.31
C THR A 84 10.91 1.33 -1.61
N VAL A 85 10.62 0.10 -1.16
CA VAL A 85 9.30 -0.52 -1.34
C VAL A 85 8.23 0.20 -0.49
N LYS A 86 8.56 0.59 0.75
CA LYS A 86 7.67 1.40 1.60
C LYS A 86 7.22 2.67 0.90
N VAL A 87 8.15 3.41 0.30
CA VAL A 87 7.88 4.65 -0.41
C VAL A 87 6.92 4.42 -1.58
N SER A 88 7.16 3.40 -2.40
CA SER A 88 6.29 3.04 -3.52
C SER A 88 4.88 2.67 -3.04
N TYR A 89 4.80 1.88 -1.96
CA TYR A 89 3.53 1.47 -1.38
C TYR A 89 2.73 2.65 -0.82
N MET A 90 3.36 3.52 -0.04
CA MET A 90 2.71 4.72 0.51
C MET A 90 2.22 5.66 -0.60
N LYS A 91 2.98 5.82 -1.69
CA LYS A 91 2.53 6.58 -2.87
C LYS A 91 1.30 5.95 -3.52
N HIS A 92 1.26 4.63 -3.63
CA HIS A 92 0.10 3.91 -4.14
C HIS A 92 -1.15 4.17 -3.27
N LEU A 93 -1.02 4.07 -1.94
CA LEU A 93 -2.12 4.36 -1.01
C LEU A 93 -2.64 5.79 -1.13
N LEU A 94 -1.74 6.77 -1.23
CA LEU A 94 -2.12 8.18 -1.41
C LEU A 94 -2.85 8.40 -2.74
N LYS A 95 -2.38 7.81 -3.84
CA LYS A 95 -3.04 7.90 -5.15
C LYS A 95 -4.48 7.36 -5.09
N HIS A 96 -4.68 6.20 -4.45
CA HIS A 96 -6.03 5.64 -4.26
C HIS A 96 -6.93 6.49 -3.37
N LYS A 97 -6.41 7.04 -2.27
CA LYS A 97 -7.18 7.92 -1.37
C LYS A 97 -7.61 9.22 -2.05
N VAL A 98 -6.77 9.77 -2.94
CA VAL A 98 -7.09 10.96 -3.75
C VAL A 98 -8.14 10.67 -4.82
N ILE A 99 -8.06 9.52 -5.51
CA ILE A 99 -9.06 9.14 -6.54
C ILE A 99 -10.47 9.00 -5.93
N ASN A 100 -10.57 8.62 -4.66
CA ASN A 100 -11.85 8.51 -3.94
C ASN A 100 -12.35 9.85 -3.33
N MET A 101 -11.57 10.94 -3.44
CA MET A 101 -11.94 12.28 -2.98
C MET A 101 -12.13 13.22 -4.17
N ASP A 102 -13.40 13.34 -4.58
CA ASP A 102 -13.99 14.40 -5.41
C ASP A 102 -13.71 14.37 -6.93
N PRO A 103 -14.74 14.10 -7.79
CA PRO A 103 -14.63 14.24 -9.24
C PRO A 103 -14.48 15.69 -9.74
N ASN A 104 -14.52 16.70 -8.88
CA ASN A 104 -14.36 18.13 -9.23
C ASN A 104 -13.07 18.77 -8.70
N ASN A 105 -12.06 17.99 -8.28
CA ASN A 105 -10.86 18.56 -7.69
C ASN A 105 -9.90 19.11 -8.78
N GLU A 106 -9.95 20.43 -8.99
CA GLU A 106 -9.15 21.20 -9.97
C GLU A 106 -7.63 21.05 -9.80
N PHE A 107 -7.15 20.48 -8.69
CA PHE A 107 -5.72 20.31 -8.39
C PHE A 107 -4.97 19.40 -9.38
N PHE A 108 -5.69 18.59 -10.18
CA PHE A 108 -5.09 17.66 -11.15
C PHE A 108 -5.23 18.07 -12.61
N MET A 109 -5.90 19.19 -12.94
CA MET A 109 -5.97 19.64 -14.35
C MET A 109 -4.62 20.14 -14.88
N ASP A 110 -3.69 20.54 -14.00
CA ASP A 110 -2.36 21.04 -14.37
C ASP A 110 -1.29 19.93 -14.54
N MET A 111 -1.64 18.65 -14.38
CA MET A 111 -0.73 17.51 -14.64
C MET A 111 -1.05 16.74 -15.93
N ASN A 112 -1.95 17.25 -16.77
CA ASN A 112 -1.93 16.83 -18.17
C ASN A 112 -0.76 17.53 -18.85
N PRO A 113 0.22 16.80 -19.43
CA PRO A 113 1.09 17.41 -20.43
C PRO A 113 0.15 17.96 -21.51
N SER A 114 0.24 19.26 -21.78
CA SER A 114 -0.52 19.89 -22.84
C SER A 114 -0.34 19.08 -24.12
N GLU A 115 -1.45 18.73 -24.78
CA GLU A 115 -1.46 18.00 -26.06
C GLU A 115 -0.68 18.74 -27.18
N ASP A 116 -0.22 19.97 -26.92
CA ASP A 116 0.67 20.75 -27.79
C ASP A 116 2.11 20.22 -27.87
N ASP A 117 2.56 19.31 -27.00
CA ASP A 117 3.89 18.68 -27.10
C ASP A 117 3.89 17.38 -27.94
N MET A 118 2.78 17.04 -28.59
CA MET A 118 2.66 15.86 -29.47
C MET A 118 2.36 16.18 -30.94
N VAL A 119 2.71 17.37 -31.43
CA VAL A 119 2.77 17.62 -32.88
C VAL A 119 4.02 18.44 -33.23
N HIS A 120 4.88 17.83 -34.04
CA HIS A 120 6.02 18.34 -34.82
C HIS A 120 6.38 19.83 -34.75
#